data_AF-A0A7W3RHV4-F1
#
_entry.id   AF-A0A7W3RHV4-F1
#
_cell.length_a   1.000
_cell.length_b   1.000
_cell.length_c   1.000
_cell.angle_alpha   90.00
_cell.angle_beta   90.00
_cell.angle_gamma   90.00
#
_symmetry.space_group_name_H-M   'P 1'
#
loop_
_entity.id
_entity.type
_entity.pdbx_description
1 polymer ?
#
loop_
_entity_poly.entity_id
_entity_poly.type
_entity_poly.pdbx_seq_one_letter_code
_entity_poly.pdbx_strand_id
1 'polypeptide(L)'
;MKKIYFIVFILSLMCGCQGKDPKPLDFSGENKNWSADVNVSPAKNDKEIALIKLNYLGKQPESIGDFGVNLENSNNKNGIGIRDIQLDKEGKFKGEIEVDTDKEMNTSEPLVLTVKWNDESEDIVLKAQ
;
A
#
# COMPACT_ATOMS: atom_id res chain seq x y z
N MET A 1 19.63 -49.92 39.54
CA MET A 1 18.88 -49.32 38.41
C MET A 1 17.88 -48.31 38.94
N LYS A 2 18.09 -47.00 38.71
CA LYS A 2 17.02 -46.05 38.35
C LYS A 2 17.64 -44.68 38.10
N LYS A 3 17.64 -44.30 36.82
CA LYS A 3 18.13 -43.04 36.30
C LYS A 3 17.12 -41.96 36.70
N ILE A 4 17.49 -41.02 37.57
CA ILE A 4 16.72 -39.80 37.84
C ILE A 4 17.53 -38.65 37.24
N TYR A 5 17.46 -38.53 35.91
CA TYR A 5 17.92 -37.38 35.16
C TYR A 5 16.98 -37.21 33.97
N PHE A 6 15.73 -36.83 34.22
CA PHE A 6 14.76 -36.65 33.12
C PHE A 6 13.69 -35.60 33.45
N ILE A 7 14.03 -34.53 34.18
CA ILE A 7 13.07 -33.46 34.52
C ILE A 7 13.62 -32.04 34.25
N VAL A 8 14.79 -31.89 33.61
CA VAL A 8 15.37 -30.56 33.31
C VAL A 8 15.65 -30.38 31.81
N PHE A 9 14.82 -30.96 30.93
CA PHE A 9 14.99 -30.81 29.47
C PHE A 9 13.70 -30.51 28.70
N ILE A 10 12.57 -30.28 29.39
CA ILE A 10 11.28 -30.02 28.74
C ILE A 10 10.87 -28.54 28.78
N LEU A 11 11.58 -27.66 29.52
CA LEU A 11 11.21 -26.24 29.64
C LEU A 11 11.83 -25.29 28.60
N SER A 12 12.72 -25.74 27.70
CA SER A 12 13.42 -24.84 26.76
C SER A 12 12.80 -24.75 25.36
N LEU A 13 11.68 -25.43 25.08
CA LEU A 13 11.10 -25.48 23.73
C LEU A 13 10.01 -24.43 23.45
N MET A 14 9.72 -23.51 24.38
CA MET A 14 8.80 -22.39 24.14
C MET A 14 9.53 -21.07 23.83
N CYS A 15 10.56 -21.11 22.98
CA CYS A 15 10.85 -19.95 22.15
C CYS A 15 9.72 -19.84 21.13
N GLY A 16 8.59 -19.28 21.56
CA GLY A 16 7.57 -18.82 20.64
C GLY A 16 8.26 -17.88 19.67
N CYS A 17 8.20 -18.20 18.37
CA CYS A 17 8.46 -17.22 17.35
C CYS A 17 7.47 -16.09 17.63
N GLN A 18 7.93 -15.00 18.26
CA GLN A 18 7.25 -13.72 18.17
C GLN A 18 7.18 -13.43 16.68
N GLY A 19 6.03 -13.74 16.08
CA GLY A 19 5.71 -13.34 14.71
C GLY A 19 5.96 -11.84 14.69
N LYS A 20 6.97 -11.43 13.93
CA LYS A 20 7.24 -10.01 13.73
C LYS A 20 5.96 -9.45 13.14
N ASP A 21 5.42 -8.40 13.76
CA ASP A 21 4.30 -7.68 13.18
C ASP A 21 4.62 -7.40 11.70
N PRO A 22 3.67 -7.61 10.78
CA PRO A 22 3.92 -7.40 9.37
C PRO A 22 4.45 -5.98 9.18
N LYS A 23 5.57 -5.87 8.45
CA LYS A 23 6.20 -4.57 8.24
C LYS A 23 5.41 -3.82 7.17
N PRO A 24 5.31 -2.49 7.27
CA PRO A 24 4.80 -1.69 6.17
C PRO A 24 5.57 -1.96 4.88
N LEU A 25 4.88 -1.94 3.75
CA LEU A 25 5.44 -2.05 2.41
C LEU A 25 5.39 -0.69 1.73
N ASP A 26 6.50 -0.30 1.13
CA ASP A 26 6.61 0.94 0.37
C ASP A 26 6.67 0.64 -1.12
N PHE A 27 5.81 1.30 -1.88
CA PHE A 27 5.80 1.26 -3.34
C PHE A 27 5.94 2.68 -3.88
N SER A 28 6.68 2.84 -4.96
CA SER A 28 6.75 4.12 -5.66
C SER A 28 6.80 3.95 -7.17
N GLY A 29 6.40 5.00 -7.87
CA GLY A 29 6.41 5.03 -9.32
C GLY A 29 6.18 6.43 -9.85
N GLU A 30 6.56 6.62 -11.10
CA GLU A 30 6.43 7.89 -11.80
C GLU A 30 6.08 7.62 -13.26
N ASN A 31 5.28 8.50 -13.84
CA ASN A 31 5.03 8.59 -15.26
C ASN A 31 5.32 10.02 -15.75
N LYS A 32 4.86 10.38 -16.95
CA LYS A 32 5.13 11.71 -17.52
C LYS A 32 4.63 12.87 -16.66
N ASN A 33 3.47 12.72 -16.03
CA ASN A 33 2.74 13.82 -15.37
C ASN A 33 2.55 13.61 -13.87
N TRP A 34 2.89 12.44 -13.33
CA TRP A 34 2.61 12.08 -11.95
C TRP A 34 3.76 11.29 -11.32
N SER A 35 4.06 11.58 -10.06
CA SER A 35 4.80 10.67 -9.17
C SER A 35 3.93 10.28 -8.00
N ALA A 36 4.09 9.03 -7.54
CA ALA A 36 3.33 8.50 -6.42
C ALA A 36 4.20 7.66 -5.50
N ASP A 37 3.95 7.83 -4.20
CA ASP A 37 4.43 6.95 -3.13
C ASP A 37 3.21 6.35 -2.42
N VAL A 38 3.19 5.03 -2.26
CA VAL A 38 2.14 4.30 -1.56
C VAL A 38 2.77 3.48 -0.45
N ASN A 39 2.43 3.81 0.80
CA ASN A 39 2.80 3.03 1.97
C ASN A 39 1.61 2.16 2.37
N VAL A 40 1.77 0.85 2.33
CA VAL A 40 0.77 -0.14 2.73
C VAL A 40 1.15 -0.65 4.11
N SER A 41 0.31 -0.40 5.10
CA SER A 41 0.52 -0.86 6.47
C SER A 41 -0.58 -1.85 6.86
N PRO A 42 -0.24 -2.94 7.58
CA PRO A 42 -1.27 -3.83 8.12
C PRO A 42 -2.14 -3.09 9.13
N ALA A 43 -3.44 -3.33 9.08
CA ALA A 43 -4.44 -2.87 10.04
C ALA A 43 -5.00 -4.06 10.85
N LYS A 44 -5.94 -3.77 11.76
CA LYS A 44 -6.61 -4.83 12.53
C LYS A 44 -7.59 -5.59 11.63
N ASN A 45 -7.77 -6.89 11.89
CA ASN A 45 -8.73 -7.78 11.22
C ASN A 45 -8.43 -8.02 9.72
N ASP A 46 -7.19 -8.33 9.36
CA ASP A 46 -6.78 -8.71 7.99
C ASP A 46 -7.05 -7.64 6.93
N LYS A 47 -7.16 -6.38 7.36
CA LYS A 47 -7.26 -5.21 6.50
C LYS A 47 -5.90 -4.57 6.34
N GLU A 48 -5.68 -3.91 5.22
CA GLU A 48 -4.50 -3.09 4.99
C GLU A 48 -4.93 -1.64 4.79
N ILE A 49 -4.09 -0.70 5.22
CA ILE A 49 -4.28 0.73 4.98
C ILE A 49 -3.22 1.17 3.97
N ALA A 50 -3.65 1.69 2.83
CA ALA A 50 -2.77 2.28 1.84
C ALA A 50 -2.81 3.81 1.94
N LEU A 51 -1.67 4.37 2.36
CA LEU A 51 -1.42 5.81 2.37
C LEU A 51 -0.84 6.23 1.02
N ILE A 52 -1.65 6.95 0.24
CA ILE A 52 -1.29 7.42 -1.10
C ILE A 52 -0.78 8.86 -0.99
N LYS A 53 0.42 9.10 -1.50
CA LYS A 53 0.96 10.44 -1.76
C LYS A 53 1.13 10.57 -3.26
N LEU A 54 0.49 11.57 -3.85
CA LEU A 54 0.50 11.81 -5.28
C LEU A 54 1.03 13.22 -5.53
N ASN A 55 1.96 13.39 -6.47
CA ASN A 55 2.46 14.69 -6.89
C ASN A 55 2.27 14.83 -8.40
N TYR A 56 1.69 15.94 -8.83
CA TYR A 56 1.60 16.31 -10.23
C TYR A 56 2.92 16.94 -10.68
N LEU A 57 3.52 16.36 -11.73
CA LEU A 57 4.77 16.79 -12.35
C LEU A 57 4.53 17.67 -13.59
N GLY A 58 3.29 17.72 -14.07
CA GLY A 58 2.92 18.54 -15.21
C GLY A 58 2.93 20.03 -14.93
N LYS A 59 2.65 20.82 -15.98
CA LYS A 59 2.52 22.27 -15.86
C LYS A 59 1.08 22.58 -15.44
N GLN A 60 0.89 23.53 -14.52
CA GLN A 60 -0.42 24.01 -14.04
C GLN A 60 -1.25 22.96 -13.27
N PRO A 61 -0.92 22.68 -11.99
CA PRO A 61 -1.71 21.76 -11.17
C PRO A 61 -3.19 22.15 -11.03
N GLU A 62 -3.51 23.45 -11.13
CA GLU A 62 -4.88 23.96 -11.12
C GLU A 62 -5.75 23.47 -12.28
N SER A 63 -5.13 23.00 -13.37
CA SER A 63 -5.84 22.46 -14.54
C SER A 63 -6.44 21.07 -14.29
N ILE A 64 -5.96 20.34 -13.28
CA ILE A 64 -6.47 19.01 -12.93
C ILE A 64 -7.90 19.09 -12.40
N GLY A 65 -8.21 20.13 -11.61
CA GLY A 65 -9.52 20.28 -10.98
C GLY A 65 -9.84 19.12 -10.03
N ASP A 66 -11.11 18.69 -10.03
CA ASP A 66 -11.54 17.50 -9.30
C ASP A 66 -11.07 16.24 -10.03
N PHE A 67 -10.46 15.33 -9.29
CA PHE A 67 -9.97 14.07 -9.83
C PHE A 67 -10.35 12.89 -8.94
N GLY A 68 -10.11 11.68 -9.45
CA GLY A 68 -10.21 10.45 -8.69
C GLY A 68 -8.95 9.60 -8.86
N VAL A 69 -8.71 8.75 -7.86
CA VAL A 69 -7.65 7.75 -7.86
C VAL A 69 -8.25 6.36 -7.66
N ASN A 70 -7.67 5.36 -8.31
CA ASN A 70 -8.02 3.94 -8.12
C ASN A 70 -6.72 3.14 -7.94
N LEU A 71 -6.58 2.45 -6.81
CA LEU A 71 -5.43 1.58 -6.56
C LEU A 71 -5.82 0.13 -6.87
N GLU A 72 -5.14 -0.46 -7.84
CA GLU A 72 -5.28 -1.85 -8.25
C GLU A 72 -4.08 -2.68 -7.79
N ASN A 73 -4.35 -3.94 -7.44
CA ASN A 73 -3.31 -4.92 -7.16
C ASN A 73 -3.65 -6.25 -7.86
N SER A 74 -2.78 -7.25 -7.73
CA SER A 74 -2.96 -8.56 -8.34
C SER A 74 -4.21 -9.31 -7.86
N ASN A 75 -4.66 -9.05 -6.64
CA ASN A 75 -5.81 -9.69 -6.01
C ASN A 75 -7.14 -8.97 -6.33
N ASN A 76 -7.11 -7.67 -6.59
CA ASN A 76 -8.25 -6.81 -6.86
C ASN A 76 -7.93 -5.86 -8.03
N LYS A 77 -8.26 -6.33 -9.24
CA LYS A 77 -8.10 -5.57 -10.49
C LYS A 77 -9.18 -4.51 -10.71
N ASN A 78 -10.27 -4.53 -9.94
CA ASN A 78 -11.26 -3.45 -10.01
C ASN A 78 -10.79 -2.24 -9.20
N GLY A 79 -9.83 -2.46 -8.29
CA GLY A 79 -9.20 -1.47 -7.43
C GLY A 79 -10.13 -0.90 -6.37
N ILE A 80 -9.57 -0.02 -5.55
CA ILE A 80 -10.28 0.75 -4.53
C ILE A 80 -9.89 2.21 -4.72
N GLY A 81 -10.88 3.09 -4.72
CA GLY A 81 -10.67 4.46 -5.16
C GLY A 81 -11.35 5.53 -4.33
N ILE A 82 -10.79 6.73 -4.42
CA ILE A 82 -11.33 7.98 -3.88
C ILE A 82 -11.67 8.87 -5.08
N ARG A 83 -12.75 9.65 -4.99
CA ARG A 83 -13.20 10.59 -6.03
C ARG A 83 -13.44 11.97 -5.44
N ASP A 84 -13.66 12.94 -6.33
CA ASP A 84 -13.98 14.33 -6.00
C ASP A 84 -12.92 14.97 -5.08
N ILE A 85 -11.65 14.63 -5.31
CA ILE A 85 -10.49 15.16 -4.59
C ILE A 85 -9.76 16.22 -5.43
N GLN A 86 -9.05 17.11 -4.75
CA GLN A 86 -8.29 18.19 -5.38
C GLN A 86 -6.83 18.17 -4.92
N LEU A 87 -5.94 18.61 -5.80
CA LEU A 87 -4.55 18.87 -5.45
C LEU A 87 -4.46 20.13 -4.59
N ASP A 88 -3.47 20.16 -3.70
CA ASP A 88 -3.09 21.39 -3.03
C ASP A 88 -2.40 22.37 -3.99
N LYS A 89 -2.06 23.56 -3.47
CA LYS A 89 -1.42 24.62 -4.26
C LYS A 89 -0.03 24.25 -4.78
N GLU A 90 0.60 23.22 -4.23
CA GLU A 90 1.88 22.68 -4.67
C GLU A 90 1.71 21.53 -5.66
N GLY A 91 0.48 21.18 -6.05
CA GLY A 91 0.20 20.07 -6.94
C GLY A 91 0.26 18.70 -6.27
N LYS A 92 0.06 18.63 -4.94
CA LYS A 92 0.18 17.39 -4.17
C LYS A 92 -1.16 16.95 -3.61
N PHE A 93 -1.29 15.65 -3.40
CA PHE A 93 -2.40 15.03 -2.70
C PHE A 93 -1.89 13.99 -1.73
N LYS A 94 -2.57 13.88 -0.58
CA LYS A 94 -2.37 12.81 0.39
C LYS A 94 -3.73 12.24 0.79
N GLY A 95 -3.91 10.94 0.59
CA GLY A 95 -5.13 10.22 0.91
C GLY A 95 -4.85 8.87 1.56
N GLU A 96 -5.90 8.31 2.13
CA GLU A 96 -5.87 6.99 2.76
C GLU A 96 -7.04 6.17 2.22
N ILE A 97 -6.77 4.92 1.85
CA ILE A 97 -7.81 3.95 1.52
C ILE A 97 -7.61 2.69 2.35
N GLU A 98 -8.73 2.13 2.80
CA GLU A 98 -8.77 0.80 3.36
C GLU A 98 -8.81 -0.20 2.21
N VAL A 99 -7.91 -1.17 2.24
CA VAL A 99 -7.84 -2.25 1.27
C VAL A 99 -8.21 -3.55 1.97
N ASP A 100 -9.36 -4.10 1.60
CA ASP A 100 -9.69 -5.48 1.92
C ASP A 100 -8.83 -6.38 1.02
N THR A 101 -7.90 -7.11 1.64
CA THR A 101 -7.06 -8.06 0.92
C THR A 101 -7.38 -9.47 1.39
N ASP A 102 -7.91 -10.30 0.48
CA ASP A 102 -8.05 -11.75 0.74
C ASP A 102 -6.66 -12.41 0.93
N LYS A 103 -5.61 -11.73 0.50
CA LYS A 103 -4.20 -12.12 0.59
C LYS A 103 -3.33 -10.88 0.77
N GLU A 104 -2.44 -10.93 1.73
CA GLU A 104 -1.49 -9.85 2.05
C GLU A 104 -0.77 -9.34 0.79
N MET A 105 -0.72 -8.02 0.61
CA MET A 105 0.11 -7.43 -0.43
C MET A 105 1.56 -7.81 -0.19
N ASN A 106 2.30 -8.04 -1.27
CA ASN A 106 3.71 -8.39 -1.20
C ASN A 106 4.49 -7.66 -2.27
N THR A 107 5.79 -7.59 -2.09
CA THR A 107 6.70 -6.82 -2.95
C THR A 107 6.99 -7.46 -4.31
N SER A 108 6.48 -8.68 -4.57
CA SER A 108 6.79 -9.40 -5.82
C SER A 108 5.95 -8.92 -7.01
N GLU A 109 4.81 -8.29 -6.75
CA GLU A 109 3.89 -7.82 -7.77
C GLU A 109 3.71 -6.30 -7.67
N PRO A 110 3.73 -5.57 -8.81
CA PRO A 110 3.53 -4.13 -8.79
C PRO A 110 2.07 -3.78 -8.47
N LEU A 111 1.87 -2.58 -7.94
CA LEU A 111 0.55 -1.95 -7.86
C LEU A 111 0.35 -1.05 -9.06
N VAL A 112 -0.90 -0.78 -9.42
CA VAL A 112 -1.24 0.20 -10.44
C VAL A 112 -2.13 1.27 -9.81
N LEU A 113 -1.69 2.52 -9.86
CA LEU A 113 -2.49 3.66 -9.42
C LEU A 113 -2.98 4.41 -10.66
N THR A 114 -4.29 4.35 -10.91
CA THR A 114 -4.93 5.08 -11.99
C THR A 114 -5.46 6.42 -11.48
N VAL A 115 -5.07 7.51 -12.14
CA VAL A 115 -5.57 8.86 -11.88
C VAL A 115 -6.54 9.25 -13.00
N LYS A 116 -7.72 9.78 -12.68
CA LYS A 116 -8.75 10.21 -13.65
C LYS A 116 -9.22 11.63 -13.36
N TRP A 117 -9.21 12.50 -14.36
CA TRP A 117 -9.65 13.89 -14.28
C TRP A 117 -10.08 14.37 -15.68
N ASN A 118 -11.05 15.27 -15.81
CA ASN A 118 -11.41 15.91 -17.08
C ASN A 118 -11.49 14.98 -18.33
N ASP A 119 -12.09 13.79 -18.19
CA ASP A 119 -12.14 12.73 -19.22
C ASP A 119 -10.78 12.12 -19.62
N GLU A 120 -9.69 12.53 -18.98
CA GLU A 120 -8.36 11.95 -19.06
C GLU A 120 -8.14 10.86 -17.99
N SER A 121 -7.22 9.95 -18.29
CA SER A 121 -6.83 8.86 -17.40
C SER A 121 -5.37 8.51 -17.60
N GLU A 122 -4.63 8.34 -16.51
CA GLU A 122 -3.24 7.92 -16.54
C GLU A 122 -2.96 6.86 -15.49
N ASP A 123 -2.15 5.87 -15.87
CA ASP A 123 -1.70 4.82 -14.96
C ASP A 123 -0.27 5.10 -14.49
N ILE A 124 -0.03 4.83 -13.21
CA ILE A 124 1.28 4.86 -12.57
C ILE A 124 1.56 3.45 -12.07
N VAL A 125 2.57 2.81 -12.65
CA VAL A 125 3.03 1.48 -12.20
C VAL A 125 3.97 1.67 -11.01
N LEU A 126 3.56 1.14 -9.85
CA LEU A 126 4.28 1.28 -8.60
C LEU A 126 5.07 0.00 -8.29
N LYS A 127 6.33 0.16 -7.94
CA LYS A 127 7.25 -0.95 -7.60
C LYS A 127 7.69 -0.84 -6.14
N ALA A 128 7.81 -1.99 -5.49
CA ALA A 128 8.32 -2.06 -4.14
C ALA A 128 9.74 -1.47 -4.05
N GLN A 129 10.03 -0.78 -2.94
CA GLN A 129 11.33 -0.17 -2.62
C GLN A 129 12.21 -1.07 -1.75
#